data_AF-A0A7Y3KSE8-F1
#
_entry.id   AF-A0A7Y3KSE8-F1
#
_cell.length_a   1.000
_cell.length_b   1.000
_cell.length_c   1.000
_cell.angle_alpha   90.00
_cell.angle_beta   90.00
_cell.angle_gamma   90.00
#
_symmetry.space_group_name_H-M   'P 1'
#
loop_
_entity.id
_entity.type
_entity.pdbx_description
1 polymer ?
#
loop_
_entity_poly.entity_id
_entity_poly.type
_entity_poly.pdbx_seq_one_letter_code
_entity_poly.pdbx_strand_id
1 'polypeptide(L)'
;MSEIDPLEVESVGEPATGASEGDASPEAPANDANSAKFSVMSVETVTFDLTDPSPVVHLMEADPPFRYLAIPLALGDATAMHQAIGGVDGRRPGTHELLGEVFRRTQIDVIAARIVRYEGGVFFGQLDLMTPRGREVFDCRTSDAITIAMRQNVPAPVLCAEEVLAALYD
;
A
#
# COMPACT_ATOMS: atom_id res chain seq x y z
N MET A 1 38.86 -56.64 4.82
CA MET A 1 39.81 -55.58 4.45
C MET A 1 38.96 -54.42 3.95
N SER A 2 38.66 -53.36 4.68
CA SER A 2 39.20 -52.80 5.92
C SER A 2 38.07 -52.11 6.70
N GLU A 3 38.10 -52.27 8.02
CA GLU A 3 37.27 -51.62 9.03
C GLU A 3 37.51 -50.10 9.08
N ILE A 4 36.46 -49.33 9.40
CA ILE A 4 36.57 -48.02 10.05
C ILE A 4 35.55 -48.00 11.19
N ASP A 5 36.08 -47.75 12.40
CA ASP A 5 35.42 -47.67 13.70
C ASP A 5 34.63 -46.35 13.87
N PRO A 6 33.58 -46.27 14.72
CA PRO A 6 32.81 -45.06 15.02
C PRO A 6 33.28 -44.38 16.32
N LEU A 7 32.52 -43.36 16.77
CA LEU A 7 32.59 -42.57 18.02
C LEU A 7 33.21 -41.17 17.80
N GLU A 8 32.67 -40.07 18.34
CA GLU A 8 32.22 -39.87 19.72
C GLU A 8 31.29 -38.63 19.84
N VAL A 9 30.36 -38.68 20.80
CA VAL A 9 29.39 -37.63 21.13
C VAL A 9 29.57 -37.28 22.61
N GLU A 10 29.93 -36.04 22.96
CA GLU A 10 29.77 -35.40 24.29
C GLU A 10 29.98 -33.88 24.11
N SER A 11 29.41 -32.93 24.86
CA SER A 11 28.37 -32.85 25.88
C SER A 11 28.03 -31.35 26.06
N VAL A 12 26.93 -31.06 26.77
CA VAL A 12 26.28 -29.75 26.93
C VAL A 12 27.00 -28.80 27.91
N GLY A 13 26.90 -27.49 27.67
CA GLY A 13 27.11 -26.45 28.69
C GLY A 13 26.47 -25.10 28.31
N GLU A 14 25.40 -24.70 29.03
CA GLU A 14 24.85 -23.33 29.13
C GLU A 14 25.35 -22.67 30.44
N PRO A 15 25.06 -21.38 30.74
CA PRO A 15 25.08 -20.17 29.93
C PRO A 15 26.01 -19.09 30.57
N ALA A 16 26.36 -18.02 29.85
CA ALA A 16 27.04 -16.85 30.43
C ALA A 16 26.21 -15.58 30.24
N THR A 17 25.89 -14.93 31.37
CA THR A 17 25.23 -13.63 31.49
C THR A 17 26.26 -12.50 31.39
N GLY A 18 25.91 -11.40 30.73
CA GLY A 18 26.71 -10.18 30.66
C GLY A 18 25.97 -9.08 29.89
N ALA A 19 25.89 -7.89 30.48
CA ALA A 19 24.93 -6.82 30.21
C ALA A 19 25.22 -5.93 28.97
N SER A 20 24.15 -5.22 28.59
CA SER A 20 23.96 -4.02 27.74
C SER A 20 25.14 -3.01 27.67
N GLU A 21 25.33 -2.14 26.66
CA GLU A 21 24.44 -1.14 26.02
C GLU A 21 25.08 -0.59 24.72
N GLY A 22 24.27 0.07 23.87
CA GLY A 22 24.68 1.06 22.84
C GLY A 22 24.57 0.55 21.40
N ASP A 23 23.39 0.54 20.77
CA ASP A 23 22.61 1.68 20.24
C ASP A 23 23.31 2.50 19.15
N ALA A 24 22.85 2.30 17.90
CA ALA A 24 22.46 3.33 16.95
C ALA A 24 22.19 2.67 15.58
N SER A 25 21.09 1.92 15.48
CA SER A 25 20.46 1.73 14.16
C SER A 25 19.92 3.10 13.75
N PRO A 26 20.18 3.57 12.52
CA PRO A 26 19.85 4.94 12.14
C PRO A 26 18.36 5.16 12.34
N GLU A 27 18.03 6.14 13.18
CA GLU A 27 16.70 6.71 13.31
C GLU A 27 16.16 6.93 11.88
N ALA A 28 15.04 6.29 11.57
CA ALA A 28 14.23 6.68 10.43
C ALA A 28 14.03 8.20 10.54
N PRO A 29 14.26 8.98 9.48
CA PRO A 29 14.18 10.43 9.59
C PRO A 29 12.76 10.80 10.00
N ALA A 30 12.64 11.20 11.27
CA ALA A 30 11.50 11.94 11.75
C ALA A 30 11.58 13.32 11.12
N ASN A 31 10.46 13.70 10.51
CA ASN A 31 10.07 15.08 10.21
C ASN A 31 10.59 15.69 8.91
N ASP A 32 9.80 15.51 7.85
CA ASP A 32 9.45 16.56 6.88
C ASP A 32 8.09 16.27 6.22
N ALA A 33 7.14 15.71 6.99
CA ALA A 33 5.74 15.70 6.58
C ALA A 33 5.17 17.09 6.88
N ASN A 34 5.52 18.05 6.03
CA ASN A 34 4.78 19.27 5.80
C ASN A 34 3.28 19.00 5.98
N SER A 35 2.54 19.92 6.58
CA SER A 35 1.10 19.86 6.78
C SER A 35 0.36 19.90 5.43
N ALA A 36 0.62 18.91 4.58
CA ALA A 36 0.03 18.73 3.28
C ALA A 36 -1.46 18.59 3.52
N LYS A 37 -2.20 19.57 3.01
CA LYS A 37 -3.66 19.54 3.03
C LYS A 37 -4.10 18.44 2.07
N PHE A 38 -5.00 17.58 2.53
CA PHE A 38 -5.57 16.52 1.70
C PHE A 38 -7.05 16.77 1.45
N SER A 39 -7.49 16.50 0.23
CA SER A 39 -8.89 16.33 -0.13
C SER A 39 -9.25 14.85 -0.12
N VAL A 40 -10.46 14.52 0.34
CA VAL A 40 -11.00 13.16 0.22
C VAL A 40 -11.47 12.95 -1.21
N MET A 41 -11.09 11.81 -1.80
CA MET A 41 -11.48 11.41 -3.15
C MET A 41 -12.46 10.25 -3.09
N SER A 42 -13.57 10.38 -3.82
CA SER A 42 -14.45 9.29 -4.19
C SER A 42 -13.86 8.56 -5.40
N VAL A 43 -13.77 7.23 -5.33
CA VAL A 43 -13.35 6.38 -6.45
C VAL A 43 -14.62 5.97 -7.20
N GLU A 44 -14.84 6.51 -8.40
CA GLU A 44 -16.11 6.34 -9.11
C GLU A 44 -16.16 5.07 -9.94
N THR A 45 -15.23 4.93 -10.89
CA THR A 45 -15.25 3.81 -11.84
C THR A 45 -13.88 3.62 -12.51
N VAL A 46 -13.71 2.45 -13.14
CA VAL A 46 -12.62 2.17 -14.06
C VAL A 46 -13.22 2.00 -15.45
N THR A 47 -12.77 2.79 -16.42
CA THR A 47 -13.20 2.69 -17.81
C THR A 47 -12.22 1.86 -18.63
N PHE A 48 -12.78 1.07 -19.54
CA PHE A 48 -12.05 0.27 -20.52
C PHE A 48 -12.53 0.71 -21.91
N ASP A 49 -11.63 1.25 -22.72
CA ASP A 49 -11.92 1.59 -24.11
C ASP A 49 -11.52 0.42 -25.03
N LEU A 50 -12.25 0.23 -26.12
CA LEU A 50 -11.92 -0.76 -27.15
C LEU A 50 -10.86 -0.25 -28.14
N THR A 51 -10.66 1.07 -28.16
CA THR A 51 -9.77 1.78 -29.09
C THR A 51 -8.51 2.31 -28.39
N ASP A 52 -8.58 2.61 -27.09
CA ASP A 52 -7.42 2.93 -26.25
C ASP A 52 -7.12 1.75 -25.31
N PRO A 53 -5.95 1.11 -25.43
CA PRO A 53 -5.57 -0.02 -24.57
C PRO A 53 -5.22 0.37 -23.13
N SER A 54 -5.36 1.65 -22.75
CA SER A 54 -4.99 2.18 -21.43
C SER A 54 -6.24 2.43 -20.58
N PRO A 55 -6.67 1.49 -19.71
CA PRO A 55 -7.78 1.75 -18.80
C PRO A 55 -7.49 2.93 -17.87
N VAL A 56 -8.54 3.59 -17.43
CA VAL A 56 -8.42 4.79 -16.58
C VAL A 56 -9.31 4.63 -15.35
N VAL A 57 -8.77 4.93 -14.17
CA VAL A 57 -9.61 5.12 -12.98
C VAL A 57 -10.01 6.59 -12.85
N HIS A 58 -11.28 6.77 -12.52
CA HIS A 58 -11.96 8.04 -12.36
C HIS A 58 -12.14 8.33 -10.87
N LEU A 59 -11.58 9.44 -10.39
CA LEU A 59 -11.73 9.92 -9.02
C LEU A 59 -12.34 11.31 -9.02
N MET A 60 -13.17 11.61 -8.01
CA MET A 60 -13.78 12.92 -7.81
C MET A 60 -13.55 13.36 -6.37
N GLU A 61 -13.22 14.63 -6.13
CA GLU A 61 -13.24 15.16 -4.77
C GLU A 61 -14.64 14.98 -4.15
N ALA A 62 -14.68 14.52 -2.91
CA ALA A 62 -15.94 14.30 -2.19
C ALA A 62 -16.65 15.62 -1.81
N ASP A 63 -15.87 16.69 -1.65
CA ASP A 63 -16.33 18.02 -1.26
C ASP A 63 -16.01 19.06 -2.36
N PRO A 64 -16.69 20.23 -2.37
CA PRO A 64 -16.34 21.32 -3.27
C PRO A 64 -14.85 21.67 -3.22
N PRO A 65 -14.19 21.93 -4.36
CA PRO A 65 -14.78 22.28 -5.66
C PRO A 65 -15.14 21.11 -6.60
N PHE A 66 -15.13 19.85 -6.15
CA PHE A 66 -15.41 18.67 -6.99
C PHE A 66 -14.44 18.51 -8.17
N ARG A 67 -13.13 18.67 -7.93
CA ARG A 67 -12.11 18.38 -8.95
C ARG A 67 -12.05 16.88 -9.25
N TYR A 68 -11.74 16.59 -10.50
CA TYR A 68 -11.75 15.27 -11.09
C TYR A 68 -10.33 14.82 -11.46
N LEU A 69 -9.99 13.57 -11.13
CA LEU A 69 -8.71 12.95 -11.46
C LEU A 69 -8.94 11.74 -12.36
N ALA A 70 -8.16 11.67 -13.44
CA ALA A 70 -8.09 10.53 -14.33
C ALA A 70 -6.69 9.93 -14.25
N ILE A 71 -6.57 8.71 -13.75
CA ILE A 71 -5.26 8.04 -13.59
C ILE A 71 -5.20 6.84 -14.53
N PRO A 72 -4.31 6.84 -15.53
CA PRO A 72 -4.09 5.67 -16.38
C PRO A 72 -3.56 4.48 -15.58
N LEU A 73 -4.03 3.29 -15.92
CA LEU A 73 -3.69 2.03 -15.26
C LEU A 73 -3.18 1.01 -16.28
N ALA A 74 -2.32 0.12 -15.82
CA ALA A 74 -2.07 -1.12 -16.56
C ALA A 74 -3.31 -2.02 -16.49
N LEU A 75 -3.56 -2.82 -17.54
CA LEU A 75 -4.76 -3.67 -17.64
C LEU A 75 -4.99 -4.59 -16.42
N GLY A 76 -3.91 -5.18 -15.88
CA GLY A 76 -3.99 -6.03 -14.69
C GLY A 76 -4.45 -5.27 -13.45
N ASP A 77 -3.86 -4.10 -13.19
CA ASP A 77 -4.23 -3.22 -12.08
C ASP A 77 -5.66 -2.71 -12.23
N ALA A 78 -6.06 -2.32 -13.46
CA ALA A 78 -7.40 -1.87 -13.78
C ALA A 78 -8.47 -2.94 -13.52
N THR A 79 -8.18 -4.18 -13.90
CA THR A 79 -9.07 -5.32 -13.64
C THR A 79 -9.24 -5.57 -12.15
N ALA A 80 -8.14 -5.55 -11.40
CA ALA A 80 -8.15 -5.74 -9.95
C ALA A 80 -8.92 -4.63 -9.23
N MET A 81 -8.72 -3.38 -9.65
CA MET A 81 -9.42 -2.21 -9.10
C MET A 81 -10.90 -2.20 -9.45
N HIS A 82 -11.28 -2.53 -10.68
CA HIS A 82 -12.68 -2.64 -11.08
C HIS A 82 -13.43 -3.67 -10.23
N GLN A 83 -12.82 -4.84 -10.01
CA GLN A 83 -13.38 -5.86 -9.12
C GLN A 83 -13.45 -5.39 -7.67
N ALA A 84 -12.47 -4.61 -7.21
CA ALA A 84 -12.47 -4.03 -5.87
C ALA A 84 -13.63 -3.06 -5.66
N ILE A 85 -13.82 -2.11 -6.58
CA ILE A 85 -14.92 -1.14 -6.56
C ILE A 85 -16.27 -1.88 -6.61
N GLY A 86 -16.37 -2.93 -7.43
CA GLY A 86 -17.58 -3.74 -7.56
C GLY A 86 -17.84 -4.72 -6.40
N GLY A 87 -16.91 -4.86 -5.45
CA GLY A 87 -17.01 -5.86 -4.38
C GLY A 87 -17.10 -7.30 -4.90
N VAL A 88 -16.47 -7.59 -6.05
CA VAL A 88 -16.53 -8.90 -6.70
C VAL A 88 -15.32 -9.72 -6.29
N ASP A 89 -15.57 -10.87 -5.66
CA ASP A 89 -14.52 -11.82 -5.29
C ASP A 89 -14.40 -12.96 -6.32
N GLY A 90 -13.16 -13.32 -6.64
CA GLY A 90 -12.86 -14.45 -7.51
C GLY A 90 -12.99 -15.82 -6.82
N ARG A 91 -12.97 -16.90 -7.62
CA ARG A 91 -12.89 -18.28 -7.09
C ARG A 91 -11.62 -18.55 -6.27
N ARG A 92 -10.56 -17.81 -6.56
CA ARG A 92 -9.26 -17.83 -5.87
C ARG A 92 -8.85 -16.37 -5.68
N PRO A 93 -8.22 -16.03 -4.54
CA PRO A 93 -7.86 -14.66 -4.26
C PRO A 93 -6.81 -14.15 -5.25
N GLY A 94 -7.03 -12.96 -5.79
CA GLY A 94 -6.03 -12.17 -6.52
C GLY A 94 -4.97 -11.58 -5.58
N THR A 95 -3.97 -10.89 -6.13
CA THR A 95 -2.83 -10.37 -5.35
C THR A 95 -3.26 -9.39 -4.27
N HIS A 96 -4.10 -8.40 -4.60
CA HIS A 96 -4.57 -7.40 -3.63
C HIS A 96 -5.54 -7.99 -2.60
N GLU A 97 -6.33 -8.99 -2.98
CA GLU A 97 -7.21 -9.74 -2.05
C GLU A 97 -6.38 -10.57 -1.06
N LEU A 98 -5.35 -11.27 -1.56
CA LEU A 98 -4.40 -12.01 -0.71
C LEU A 98 -3.69 -11.06 0.26
N LEU A 99 -3.26 -9.88 -0.20
CA LEU A 99 -2.60 -8.89 0.65
C LEU A 99 -3.54 -8.34 1.73
N GLY A 100 -4.80 -8.04 1.39
CA GLY A 100 -5.82 -7.65 2.36
C GLY A 100 -6.06 -8.73 3.42
N GLU A 101 -6.07 -10.00 3.01
CA GLU A 101 -6.20 -11.12 3.94
C GLU A 101 -4.97 -11.27 4.85
N VAL A 102 -3.76 -11.03 4.33
CA VAL A 102 -2.54 -10.97 5.14
C VAL A 102 -2.67 -9.87 6.18
N PHE A 103 -3.01 -8.64 5.77
CA PHE A 103 -3.19 -7.51 6.70
C PHE A 103 -4.17 -7.84 7.82
N ARG A 104 -5.34 -8.38 7.46
CA ARG A 104 -6.36 -8.77 8.44
C ARG A 104 -5.85 -9.82 9.44
N ARG A 105 -5.14 -10.85 8.96
CA ARG A 105 -4.59 -11.92 9.82
C ARG A 105 -3.43 -11.46 10.69
N THR A 106 -2.70 -10.43 10.26
CA THR A 106 -1.57 -9.85 10.99
C THR A 106 -1.94 -8.59 11.77
N GLN A 107 -3.24 -8.28 11.90
CA GLN A 107 -3.75 -7.11 12.63
C GLN A 107 -3.17 -5.78 12.10
N ILE A 108 -3.09 -5.66 10.78
CA ILE A 108 -2.73 -4.43 10.09
C ILE A 108 -4.01 -3.83 9.52
N ASP A 109 -4.28 -2.57 9.86
CA ASP A 109 -5.42 -1.81 9.34
C ASP A 109 -4.95 -0.80 8.30
N VAL A 110 -5.68 -0.69 7.19
CA VAL A 110 -5.45 0.36 6.19
C VAL A 110 -6.11 1.64 6.66
N ILE A 111 -5.30 2.65 6.99
CA ILE A 111 -5.79 3.96 7.45
C ILE A 111 -6.24 4.80 6.26
N ALA A 112 -5.41 4.89 5.22
CA ALA A 112 -5.70 5.64 4.01
C ALA A 112 -4.81 5.24 2.84
N ALA A 113 -5.34 5.36 1.63
CA ALA A 113 -4.53 5.45 0.42
C ALA A 113 -4.32 6.94 0.10
N ARG A 114 -3.07 7.36 -0.13
CA ARG A 114 -2.72 8.77 -0.34
C ARG A 114 -2.08 8.96 -1.70
N ILE A 115 -2.54 9.95 -2.46
CA ILE A 115 -1.92 10.44 -3.69
C ILE A 115 -1.13 11.68 -3.29
N VAL A 116 0.20 11.58 -3.28
CA VAL A 116 1.05 12.56 -2.57
C VAL A 116 1.87 13.44 -3.49
N ARG A 117 2.15 13.00 -4.71
CA ARG A 117 2.97 13.76 -5.67
C ARG A 117 2.56 13.43 -7.09
N TYR A 118 2.67 14.43 -7.96
CA TYR A 118 2.53 14.31 -9.40
C TYR A 118 3.74 14.97 -10.08
N GLU A 119 4.50 14.19 -10.83
CA GLU A 119 5.72 14.67 -11.48
C GLU A 119 5.93 13.94 -12.79
N GLY A 120 6.23 14.68 -13.87
CA GLY A 120 6.53 14.09 -15.18
C GLY A 120 5.41 13.22 -15.75
N GLY A 121 4.15 13.52 -15.44
CA GLY A 121 3.00 12.72 -15.87
C GLY A 121 2.71 11.49 -14.99
N VAL A 122 3.44 11.30 -13.89
CA VAL A 122 3.34 10.12 -13.02
C VAL A 122 2.81 10.50 -11.64
N PHE A 123 1.80 9.75 -11.18
CA PHE A 123 1.27 9.85 -9.83
C PHE A 123 2.03 8.93 -8.86
N PHE A 124 2.30 9.45 -7.68
CA PHE A 124 2.93 8.71 -6.59
C PHE A 124 1.94 8.47 -5.46
N GLY A 125 1.90 7.24 -4.97
CA GLY A 125 1.00 6.79 -3.93
C GLY A 125 1.74 6.52 -2.62
N GLN A 126 1.00 6.61 -1.52
CA GLN A 126 1.41 6.05 -0.25
C GLN A 126 0.26 5.26 0.36
N LEU A 127 0.63 4.18 1.06
CA LEU A 127 -0.31 3.39 1.85
C LEU A 127 -0.02 3.62 3.34
N ASP A 128 -0.96 4.26 4.02
CA ASP A 128 -0.88 4.55 5.44
C ASP A 128 -1.53 3.41 6.22
N LEU A 129 -0.74 2.75 7.06
CA LEU A 129 -1.12 1.53 7.76
C LEU A 129 -0.98 1.71 9.27
N MET A 130 -1.93 1.16 10.03
CA MET A 130 -1.76 0.91 11.45
C MET A 130 -1.31 -0.52 11.63
N THR A 131 -0.11 -0.74 12.15
CA THR A 131 0.41 -2.07 12.46
C THR A 131 0.43 -2.30 13.97
N PRO A 132 0.65 -3.54 14.45
CA PRO A 132 0.86 -3.80 15.89
C PRO A 132 2.06 -3.06 16.49
N ARG A 133 2.99 -2.58 15.66
CA ARG A 133 4.18 -1.81 16.08
C ARG A 133 3.98 -0.31 16.02
N GLY A 134 2.82 0.15 15.54
CA GLY A 134 2.49 1.55 15.34
C GLY A 134 2.19 1.87 13.87
N ARG A 135 2.05 3.16 13.59
CA ARG A 135 1.71 3.67 12.26
C ARG A 135 2.92 3.63 11.35
N GLU A 136 2.74 3.07 10.16
CA GLU A 136 3.76 3.00 9.10
C GLU A 136 3.18 3.54 7.79
N VAL A 137 4.02 4.22 7.00
CA VAL A 137 3.63 4.77 5.69
C VAL A 137 4.56 4.19 4.64
N PHE A 138 3.98 3.49 3.67
CA PHE A 138 4.72 2.85 2.59
C PHE A 138 4.58 3.64 1.30
N ASP A 139 5.71 3.90 0.63
CA ASP A 139 5.71 4.38 -0.75
C ASP A 139 5.25 3.26 -1.69
N CYS A 140 4.34 3.58 -2.61
CA CYS A 140 3.81 2.60 -3.56
C CYS A 140 3.22 3.27 -4.81
N ARG A 141 2.80 2.46 -5.78
CA ARG A 141 2.04 2.96 -6.93
C ARG A 141 0.65 3.37 -6.48
N THR A 142 0.14 4.46 -7.05
CA THR A 142 -1.22 4.95 -6.77
C THR A 142 -2.29 3.88 -7.05
N SER A 143 -2.09 3.05 -8.08
CA SER A 143 -2.99 1.94 -8.42
C SER A 143 -3.12 0.91 -7.29
N ASP A 144 -2.00 0.53 -6.68
CA ASP A 144 -1.96 -0.44 -5.59
C ASP A 144 -2.62 0.12 -4.34
N ALA A 145 -2.28 1.35 -3.96
CA ALA A 145 -2.85 2.02 -2.79
C ALA A 145 -4.38 2.06 -2.85
N ILE A 146 -4.92 2.57 -3.97
CA ILE A 146 -6.37 2.69 -4.17
C ILE A 146 -7.03 1.31 -4.18
N THR A 147 -6.46 0.34 -4.90
CA THR A 147 -7.04 -1.01 -4.98
C THR A 147 -7.10 -1.66 -3.60
N ILE A 148 -6.04 -1.58 -2.80
CA ILE A 148 -6.00 -2.12 -1.44
C ILE A 148 -7.03 -1.43 -0.55
N ALA A 149 -7.13 -0.10 -0.63
CA ALA A 149 -8.12 0.67 0.14
C ALA A 149 -9.56 0.25 -0.20
N MET A 150 -9.88 0.08 -1.48
CA MET A 150 -11.22 -0.34 -1.93
C MET A 150 -11.52 -1.81 -1.61
N ARG A 151 -10.50 -2.67 -1.45
CA ARG A 151 -10.66 -4.09 -1.10
C ARG A 151 -10.92 -4.36 0.37
N GLN A 152 -10.77 -3.37 1.23
CA GLN A 152 -11.09 -3.56 2.65
C GLN A 152 -12.59 -3.85 2.82
N ASN A 153 -12.95 -4.63 3.85
CA ASN A 153 -14.36 -4.91 4.18
C ASN A 153 -15.20 -3.62 4.30
N VAL A 154 -14.58 -2.58 4.85
CA VAL A 154 -15.05 -1.20 4.78
C VAL A 154 -13.98 -0.42 4.03
N PRO A 155 -14.27 0.15 2.85
CA PRO A 155 -13.27 0.87 2.06
C PRO A 155 -12.55 1.94 2.87
N ALA A 156 -11.23 1.92 2.85
CA ALA A 156 -10.42 2.96 3.47
C ALA A 156 -10.48 4.24 2.63
N PRO A 157 -10.36 5.43 3.25
CA PRO A 157 -10.40 6.70 2.53
C PRO A 157 -9.25 6.81 1.52
N VAL A 158 -9.56 7.35 0.35
CA VAL A 158 -8.57 7.80 -0.63
C VAL A 158 -8.39 9.29 -0.47
N LEU A 159 -7.15 9.73 -0.30
CA LEU A 159 -6.78 11.12 -0.03
C LEU A 159 -5.87 11.61 -1.17
N CYS A 160 -6.11 12.82 -1.66
CA CYS A 160 -5.23 13.47 -2.64
C CYS A 160 -4.65 14.75 -2.05
N ALA A 161 -3.34 14.92 -2.14
CA ALA A 161 -2.68 16.14 -1.69
C ALA A 161 -3.15 17.33 -2.53
N GLU A 162 -3.40 18.45 -1.88
CA GLU A 162 -3.82 19.69 -2.53
C GLU A 162 -2.82 20.13 -3.62
N GLU A 163 -1.52 19.92 -3.39
CA GLU A 163 -0.47 20.23 -4.37
C GLU A 163 -0.59 19.40 -5.66
N VAL A 164 -1.04 18.15 -5.56
CA VAL A 164 -1.30 17.29 -6.74
C VAL A 164 -2.50 17.83 -7.52
N LEU A 165 -3.55 18.24 -6.82
CA LEU A 165 -4.75 18.81 -7.43
C LEU A 165 -4.44 20.17 -8.07
N ALA A 166 -3.68 21.04 -7.40
CA ALA A 166 -3.25 22.32 -7.95
C ALA A 166 -2.46 22.13 -9.25
N ALA A 167 -1.45 21.24 -9.24
CA ALA A 167 -0.59 20.99 -10.41
C ALA A 167 -1.34 20.48 -11.67
N LEU A 168 -2.54 19.92 -11.52
CA LEU A 168 -3.37 19.45 -12.63
C LEU A 168 -4.37 20.48 -13.15
N TYR A 169 -4.66 21.51 -12.34
CA TYR A 169 -5.71 22.50 -12.58
C TYR A 169 -5.19 23.94 -12.71
N ASP A 170 -3.89 24.15 -12.51
CA ASP A 170 -3.18 25.42 -12.72
C ASP A 170 -3.06 25.81 -14.20
#